data_AF-T1EEU3-F1
#
_entry.id   AF-T1EEU3-F1
#
_cell.length_a   1.000
_cell.length_b   1.000
_cell.length_c   1.000
_cell.angle_alpha   90.00
_cell.angle_beta   90.00
_cell.angle_gamma   90.00
#
_symmetry.space_group_name_H-M   'P 1'
#
loop_
_entity.id
_entity.type
_entity.pdbx_description
1 polymer ?
#
loop_
_entity_poly.entity_id
_entity_poly.type
_entity_poly.pdbx_seq_one_letter_code
_entity_poly.pdbx_strand_id
1 'polypeptide(L)'
;MDPVGLDESDLELLDQNRLERDQILLEINELKERNERRKKEREEEEHRLAAERAAEEQRRKAEEEERRKKKEEDDIKRKQDRALKMAEFEKWKNPPKANFVISKKIGAALGSEPESEQDDQKNKKSKEQLESEKKAILAQRIRPLDVSGYDSSKLAEKAKELHTLIARLEGEKYDLEKRYKTMQVQLMELADRARQQNVVGKEGGLKRVHGSEETVDVIQTRFAGAPSKVEMYSKYERQKDKRSYDDRKEIYTGPLFSSHAERIQPQKVVAWNEERMPTYQ
;
A
#
# COMPACT_ATOMS: atom_id res chain seq x y z
N MET A 1 60.14 40.44 -28.63
CA MET A 1 60.33 41.02 -27.29
C MET A 1 61.10 39.98 -26.53
N ASP A 2 62.43 40.10 -26.55
CA ASP A 2 63.31 39.13 -25.93
C ASP A 2 63.08 39.15 -24.41
N PRO A 3 62.91 37.98 -23.75
CA PRO A 3 62.59 37.93 -22.34
C PRO A 3 63.86 38.27 -21.55
N VAL A 4 64.06 39.56 -21.28
CA VAL A 4 65.13 40.04 -20.41
C VAL A 4 64.79 39.64 -18.98
N GLY A 5 65.52 38.64 -18.45
CA GLY A 5 65.62 38.37 -17.01
C GLY A 5 65.16 36.99 -16.52
N LEU A 6 64.94 36.01 -17.39
CA LEU A 6 64.74 34.60 -17.01
C LEU A 6 66.02 33.84 -17.37
N ASP A 7 66.60 33.14 -16.39
CA ASP A 7 67.74 32.27 -16.64
C ASP A 7 67.30 31.04 -17.46
N GLU A 8 68.22 30.37 -18.16
CA GLU A 8 67.89 29.18 -19.00
C GLU A 8 67.12 28.11 -18.20
N SER A 9 67.44 27.97 -16.91
CA SER A 9 66.72 27.09 -15.97
C SER A 9 65.26 27.46 -15.75
N ASP A 10 64.93 28.76 -15.78
CA ASP A 10 63.55 29.22 -15.55
C ASP A 10 62.69 28.99 -16.80
N LEU A 11 63.28 29.12 -17.99
CA LEU A 11 62.62 28.78 -19.26
C LEU A 11 62.34 27.28 -19.35
N GLU A 12 63.30 26.43 -18.97
CA GLU A 12 63.11 24.98 -18.90
C GLU A 12 62.01 24.58 -17.91
N LEU A 13 61.95 25.23 -16.74
CA LEU A 13 60.90 24.99 -15.74
C LEU A 13 59.50 25.41 -16.26
N LEU A 14 59.41 26.53 -16.97
CA LEU A 14 58.15 26.97 -17.57
C LEU A 14 57.65 26.01 -18.66
N ASP A 15 58.56 25.49 -19.50
CA ASP A 15 58.23 24.50 -20.52
C ASP A 15 57.83 23.16 -19.89
N GLN A 16 58.51 22.71 -18.83
CA GLN A 16 58.11 21.52 -18.07
C GLN A 16 56.71 21.67 -17.46
N ASN A 17 56.42 22.80 -16.79
CA ASN A 17 55.09 23.07 -16.24
C ASN A 17 54.00 23.11 -17.31
N ARG A 18 54.32 23.62 -18.50
CA ARG A 18 53.40 23.64 -19.64
C ARG A 18 53.11 22.22 -20.14
N LEU A 19 54.14 21.38 -20.30
CA LEU A 19 54.00 19.99 -20.70
C LEU A 19 53.20 19.17 -19.69
N GLU A 20 53.46 19.35 -18.39
CA GLU A 20 52.70 18.69 -17.32
C GLU A 20 51.24 19.11 -17.33
N ARG A 21 50.95 20.40 -17.51
CA ARG A 21 49.58 20.90 -17.64
C ARG A 21 48.86 20.29 -18.84
N ASP A 22 49.53 20.23 -20.00
CA ASP A 22 48.95 19.65 -21.22
C ASP A 22 48.69 18.14 -21.06
N GLN A 23 49.59 17.41 -20.39
CA GLN A 23 49.40 16.00 -20.06
C GLN A 23 48.20 15.77 -19.12
N ILE A 24 48.09 16.58 -18.07
CA ILE A 24 46.95 16.51 -17.12
C ILE A 24 45.63 16.84 -17.82
N LEU A 25 45.62 17.82 -18.73
CA LEU A 25 44.42 18.18 -19.49
C LEU A 25 43.98 17.06 -20.43
N LEU A 26 44.92 16.37 -21.09
CA LEU A 26 44.63 15.21 -21.92
C LEU A 26 44.04 14.07 -21.09
N GLU A 27 44.64 13.74 -19.95
CA GLU A 27 44.15 12.69 -19.06
C GLU A 27 42.74 13.01 -18.53
N ILE A 28 42.47 14.27 -18.15
CA ILE A 28 41.14 14.71 -17.74
C ILE A 28 40.11 14.54 -18.86
N ASN A 29 40.47 14.86 -20.11
CA ASN A 29 39.57 14.71 -21.25
C ASN A 29 39.30 13.23 -21.55
N GLU A 30 40.31 12.36 -21.54
CA GLU A 30 40.12 10.91 -21.71
C GLU A 30 39.20 10.32 -20.61
N LEU A 31 39.38 10.74 -19.36
CA LEU A 31 38.52 10.31 -18.25
C LEU A 31 37.07 10.79 -18.43
N LYS A 32 36.86 12.01 -18.93
CA LYS A 32 35.52 12.52 -19.26
C LYS A 32 34.87 11.74 -20.38
N GLU A 33 35.59 11.49 -21.49
CA GLU A 33 35.09 10.69 -22.60
C GLU A 33 34.71 9.27 -22.17
N ARG A 34 35.53 8.63 -21.34
CA ARG A 34 35.24 7.30 -20.79
C ARG A 34 34.02 7.31 -19.88
N ASN A 35 33.81 8.37 -19.09
CA ASN A 35 32.62 8.53 -18.27
C ASN A 35 31.36 8.74 -19.10
N GLU A 36 31.43 9.58 -20.14
CA GLU A 36 30.33 9.81 -21.07
C GLU A 36 29.97 8.54 -21.84
N ARG A 37 30.96 7.76 -22.28
CA ARG A 37 30.72 6.46 -22.92
C ARG A 37 30.01 5.48 -21.99
N ARG A 38 30.47 5.35 -20.73
CA ARG A 38 29.79 4.53 -19.72
C ARG A 38 28.39 5.04 -19.36
N LYS A 39 28.13 6.33 -19.54
CA LYS A 39 26.80 6.91 -19.32
C LYS A 39 25.88 6.56 -20.49
N LYS A 40 26.34 6.73 -21.74
CA LYS A 40 25.61 6.35 -22.94
C LYS A 40 25.28 4.86 -22.98
N GLU A 41 26.24 3.99 -22.64
CA GLU A 41 26.00 2.54 -22.57
C GLU A 41 24.90 2.18 -21.54
N ARG A 42 24.90 2.84 -20.37
CA ARG A 42 23.84 2.64 -19.37
C ARG A 42 22.48 3.16 -19.84
N GLU A 43 22.44 4.33 -20.49
CA GLU A 43 21.21 4.90 -21.06
C GLU A 43 20.64 3.99 -22.17
N GLU A 44 21.49 3.41 -23.02
CA GLU A 44 21.09 2.46 -24.07
C GLU A 44 20.57 1.13 -23.51
N GLU A 45 21.24 0.57 -22.50
CA GLU A 45 20.78 -0.64 -21.81
C GLU A 45 19.45 -0.42 -21.08
N GLU A 46 19.30 0.72 -20.40
CA GLU A 46 18.06 1.08 -19.71
C GLU A 46 16.91 1.27 -20.70
N HIS A 47 17.15 1.96 -21.82
CA HIS A 47 16.15 2.14 -22.88
C HIS A 47 15.73 0.80 -23.50
N ARG A 48 16.68 -0.12 -23.73
CA ARG A 48 16.39 -1.47 -24.23
C ARG A 48 15.54 -2.27 -23.25
N LEU A 49 15.88 -2.26 -21.96
CA LEU A 49 15.14 -2.98 -20.92
C LEU A 49 13.74 -2.36 -20.69
N ALA A 50 13.60 -1.05 -20.83
CA ALA A 50 12.32 -0.35 -20.75
C ALA A 50 11.42 -0.71 -21.94
N ALA A 51 11.97 -0.77 -23.16
CA ALA A 51 11.24 -1.20 -24.34
C ALA A 51 10.77 -2.66 -24.25
N GLU A 52 11.60 -3.56 -23.71
CA GLU A 52 11.24 -4.96 -23.49
C GLU A 52 10.11 -5.11 -22.46
N ARG A 53 10.20 -4.41 -21.32
CA ARG A 53 9.12 -4.38 -20.31
C ARG A 53 7.82 -3.80 -20.84
N ALA A 54 7.89 -2.74 -21.64
CA ALA A 54 6.71 -2.15 -22.27
C ALA A 54 6.05 -3.13 -23.26
N ALA A 55 6.84 -3.87 -24.05
CA ALA A 55 6.32 -4.87 -24.97
C ALA A 55 5.68 -6.07 -24.24
N GLU A 56 6.27 -6.52 -23.12
CA GLU A 56 5.72 -7.59 -22.28
C GLU A 56 4.41 -7.16 -21.60
N GLU A 57 4.34 -5.93 -21.07
CA GLU A 57 3.12 -5.40 -20.47
C GLU A 57 1.99 -5.23 -21.50
N GLN A 58 2.30 -4.80 -22.72
CA GLN A 58 1.34 -4.74 -23.82
C GLN A 58 0.84 -6.13 -24.22
N ARG A 59 1.73 -7.14 -24.28
CA ARG A 59 1.32 -8.53 -24.50
C ARG A 59 0.41 -9.06 -23.40
N ARG A 60 0.74 -8.79 -22.13
CA ARG A 60 -0.08 -9.23 -20.99
C ARG A 60 -1.45 -8.57 -21.00
N LYS A 61 -1.53 -7.27 -21.30
CA LYS A 61 -2.81 -6.54 -21.44
C LYS A 61 -3.65 -7.09 -22.58
N ALA A 62 -3.05 -7.37 -23.74
CA ALA A 62 -3.76 -7.97 -24.87
C ALA A 62 -4.31 -9.37 -24.54
N GLU A 63 -3.54 -10.22 -23.85
CA GLU A 63 -3.99 -11.56 -23.41
C GLU A 63 -5.10 -11.48 -22.35
N GLU A 64 -5.01 -10.54 -21.40
CA GLU A 64 -6.06 -10.31 -20.40
C GLU A 64 -7.36 -9.80 -21.02
N GLU A 65 -7.28 -8.90 -22.01
CA GLU A 65 -8.44 -8.42 -22.77
C GLU A 65 -9.06 -9.52 -23.64
N GLU A 66 -8.26 -10.37 -24.29
CA GLU A 66 -8.77 -11.51 -25.05
C GLU A 66 -9.45 -12.54 -24.15
N ARG A 67 -8.85 -12.84 -22.98
CA ARG A 67 -9.46 -13.72 -21.97
C ARG A 67 -10.75 -13.14 -21.42
N ARG A 68 -10.82 -11.82 -21.23
CA ARG A 68 -12.03 -11.11 -20.80
C ARG A 68 -13.14 -11.21 -21.84
N LYS A 69 -12.83 -10.91 -23.12
CA LYS A 69 -13.79 -11.04 -24.24
C LYS A 69 -14.33 -12.46 -24.36
N LYS A 70 -13.45 -13.47 -24.29
CA LYS A 70 -13.85 -14.89 -24.33
C LYS A 70 -14.79 -15.28 -23.17
N LYS A 71 -14.55 -14.74 -21.97
CA LYS A 71 -15.42 -14.98 -20.79
C LYS A 71 -16.78 -14.29 -20.96
N GLU A 72 -16.80 -13.06 -21.48
CA GLU A 72 -18.03 -12.32 -21.75
C GLU A 72 -18.88 -13.02 -22.82
N GLU A 73 -18.27 -13.53 -23.89
CA GLU A 73 -18.93 -14.31 -24.94
C GLU A 73 -19.53 -15.63 -24.40
N ASP A 74 -18.79 -16.37 -23.55
CA ASP A 74 -19.29 -17.60 -22.94
C ASP A 74 -20.44 -17.33 -21.94
N ASP A 75 -20.35 -16.24 -21.17
CA ASP A 75 -21.43 -15.83 -20.27
C ASP A 75 -22.69 -15.38 -21.02
N ILE A 76 -22.54 -14.68 -22.15
CA ILE A 76 -23.67 -14.31 -23.03
C ILE A 76 -24.32 -15.58 -23.60
N LYS A 77 -23.52 -16.51 -24.12
CA LYS A 77 -24.02 -17.79 -24.66
C LYS A 77 -24.74 -18.61 -23.59
N ARG A 78 -24.17 -18.70 -22.38
CA ARG A 78 -24.78 -19.40 -21.23
C ARG A 78 -26.09 -18.75 -20.79
N LYS A 79 -26.20 -17.42 -20.83
CA LYS A 79 -27.44 -16.69 -20.55
C LYS A 79 -28.50 -16.95 -21.62
N GLN A 80 -28.12 -16.95 -22.90
CA GLN A 80 -29.02 -17.27 -24.01
C GLN A 80 -29.55 -18.71 -23.91
N ASP A 81 -28.69 -19.70 -23.64
CA ASP A 81 -29.10 -21.10 -23.47
C ASP A 81 -30.04 -21.29 -22.28
N ARG A 82 -29.81 -20.57 -21.16
CA ARG A 82 -30.72 -20.57 -20.00
C ARG A 82 -32.06 -19.92 -20.33
N ALA A 83 -32.05 -18.80 -21.05
CA ALA A 83 -33.26 -18.11 -21.47
C ALA A 83 -34.09 -18.97 -22.43
N LEU A 84 -33.45 -19.66 -23.38
CA LEU A 84 -34.13 -20.59 -24.30
C LEU A 84 -34.76 -21.76 -23.55
N LYS A 85 -34.04 -22.40 -22.61
CA LYS A 85 -34.59 -23.48 -21.78
C LYS A 85 -35.76 -23.03 -20.89
N MET A 86 -35.67 -21.82 -20.33
CA MET A 86 -36.76 -21.23 -19.54
C MET A 86 -37.98 -20.92 -20.40
N ALA A 87 -37.77 -20.36 -21.60
CA ALA A 87 -38.86 -20.09 -22.55
C ALA A 87 -39.53 -21.38 -23.05
N GLU A 88 -38.76 -22.45 -23.26
CA GLU A 88 -39.29 -23.76 -23.63
C GLU A 88 -40.08 -24.40 -22.47
N PHE A 89 -39.57 -24.29 -21.25
CA PHE A 89 -40.28 -24.72 -20.04
C PHE A 89 -41.56 -23.93 -19.78
N GLU A 90 -41.55 -22.61 -20.00
CA GLU A 90 -42.75 -21.76 -19.88
C GLU A 90 -43.80 -22.09 -20.95
N LYS A 91 -43.39 -22.38 -22.19
CA LYS A 91 -44.30 -22.86 -23.24
C LYS A 91 -44.92 -24.21 -22.91
N TRP A 92 -44.18 -25.11 -22.26
CA TRP A 92 -44.69 -26.40 -21.80
C TRP A 92 -45.62 -26.28 -20.59
N LYS A 93 -45.27 -25.41 -19.63
CA LYS A 93 -46.04 -25.18 -18.40
C LYS A 93 -47.33 -24.40 -18.64
N ASN A 94 -47.33 -23.48 -19.61
CA ASN A 94 -48.47 -22.66 -19.99
C ASN A 94 -48.80 -22.86 -21.48
N PRO A 95 -49.42 -23.99 -21.88
CA PRO A 95 -50.00 -24.10 -23.21
C PRO A 95 -51.01 -22.96 -23.41
N PRO A 96 -51.04 -22.31 -24.59
CA PRO A 96 -51.82 -21.10 -24.79
C PRO A 96 -53.31 -21.40 -24.62
N LYS A 97 -53.87 -20.94 -23.48
CA LYS A 97 -55.31 -20.82 -23.28
C LYS A 97 -55.69 -19.37 -23.57
N ALA A 98 -56.79 -19.18 -24.31
CA ALA A 98 -57.26 -17.88 -24.80
C ALA A 98 -57.35 -16.81 -23.69
N ASN A 99 -56.79 -15.63 -23.98
CA ASN A 99 -56.66 -14.51 -23.04
C ASN A 99 -57.97 -13.73 -22.90
N PHE A 100 -58.56 -13.71 -21.70
CA PHE A 100 -59.47 -12.65 -21.27
C PHE A 100 -58.70 -11.58 -20.49
N VAL A 101 -59.01 -10.33 -20.84
CA VAL A 101 -58.34 -9.09 -20.43
C VAL A 101 -58.69 -8.73 -18.97
N ILE A 102 -57.68 -8.58 -18.11
CA ILE A 102 -57.80 -7.78 -16.88
C ILE A 102 -56.55 -6.90 -16.74
N SER A 103 -56.80 -5.59 -16.80
CA SER A 103 -55.85 -4.50 -16.65
C SER A 103 -55.52 -4.23 -15.18
N LYS A 104 -54.23 -4.14 -14.82
CA LYS A 104 -53.74 -3.11 -13.88
C LYS A 104 -52.22 -2.92 -13.99
N LYS A 105 -51.84 -1.69 -14.34
CA LYS A 105 -50.49 -1.18 -14.61
C LYS A 105 -49.79 -0.86 -13.28
N ILE A 106 -48.66 -1.52 -13.00
CA ILE A 106 -47.65 -1.09 -12.01
C ILE A 106 -46.46 -0.61 -12.84
N GLY A 107 -46.01 0.62 -12.60
CA GLY A 107 -44.82 1.19 -13.24
C GLY A 107 -43.70 1.35 -12.23
N ALA A 108 -42.63 0.58 -12.40
CA ALA A 108 -41.37 0.70 -11.68
C ALA A 108 -40.22 0.92 -12.66
N ALA A 109 -39.24 1.73 -12.20
CA ALA A 109 -37.83 1.79 -12.58
C ALA A 109 -37.45 2.24 -14.01
N LEU A 110 -36.57 3.25 -14.12
CA LEU A 110 -35.14 3.06 -14.45
C LEU A 110 -34.42 4.43 -14.44
N GLY A 111 -33.38 4.57 -13.62
CA GLY A 111 -32.45 5.70 -13.66
C GLY A 111 -31.03 5.16 -13.61
N SER A 112 -30.34 5.24 -14.74
CA SER A 112 -28.98 4.79 -15.03
C SER A 112 -27.96 5.89 -14.75
N GLU A 113 -26.87 5.57 -14.05
CA GLU A 113 -25.66 6.42 -13.95
C GLU A 113 -24.42 5.56 -13.62
N PRO A 114 -23.18 6.05 -13.85
CA PRO A 114 -22.30 5.49 -14.86
C PRO A 114 -21.20 4.58 -14.29
N GLU A 115 -20.74 3.73 -15.20
CA GLU A 115 -19.89 2.58 -15.01
C GLU A 115 -18.43 2.97 -15.32
N SER A 116 -17.68 3.45 -14.32
CA SER A 116 -16.23 3.62 -14.49
C SER A 116 -15.39 3.47 -13.20
N GLU A 117 -15.98 2.94 -12.12
CA GLU A 117 -15.24 2.45 -10.94
C GLU A 117 -15.65 1.02 -10.52
N GLN A 118 -16.54 0.38 -11.30
CA GLN A 118 -17.14 -0.90 -10.94
C GLN A 118 -16.39 -2.15 -11.44
N ASP A 119 -15.37 -2.02 -12.30
CA ASP A 119 -14.81 -3.20 -12.98
C ASP A 119 -14.02 -4.14 -12.03
N ASP A 120 -13.46 -3.60 -10.94
CA ASP A 120 -12.82 -4.41 -9.88
C ASP A 120 -13.81 -4.97 -8.84
N GLN A 121 -15.03 -4.42 -8.78
CA GLN A 121 -16.09 -4.91 -7.90
C GLN A 121 -17.02 -5.93 -8.60
N LYS A 122 -17.12 -5.90 -9.94
CA LYS A 122 -17.97 -6.83 -10.70
C LYS A 122 -17.51 -8.29 -10.67
N ASN A 123 -16.24 -8.55 -10.35
CA ASN A 123 -15.69 -9.91 -10.20
C ASN A 123 -15.64 -10.42 -8.75
N LYS A 124 -16.02 -9.61 -7.76
CA LYS A 124 -16.16 -10.04 -6.37
C LYS A 124 -17.65 -10.14 -6.08
N LYS A 125 -18.12 -11.33 -5.71
CA LYS A 125 -19.50 -11.51 -5.22
C LYS A 125 -19.81 -10.40 -4.22
N SER A 126 -20.97 -9.76 -4.35
CA SER A 126 -21.36 -8.67 -3.44
C SER A 126 -21.25 -9.15 -1.99
N LYS A 127 -20.93 -8.26 -1.06
CA LYS A 127 -20.84 -8.60 0.38
C LYS A 127 -22.09 -9.34 0.86
N GLU A 128 -23.26 -8.90 0.42
CA GLU A 128 -24.54 -9.53 0.73
C GLU A 128 -24.67 -10.93 0.12
N GLN A 129 -24.15 -11.13 -1.10
CA GLN A 129 -24.11 -12.45 -1.74
C GLN A 129 -23.17 -13.41 -0.98
N LEU A 130 -21.98 -12.95 -0.57
CA LEU A 130 -21.05 -13.75 0.24
C LEU A 130 -21.65 -14.13 1.60
N GLU A 131 -22.35 -13.21 2.26
CA GLU A 131 -23.04 -13.48 3.52
C GLU A 131 -24.20 -14.47 3.33
N SER A 132 -24.96 -14.35 2.25
CA SER A 132 -26.04 -15.28 1.91
C SER A 132 -25.51 -16.69 1.61
N GLU A 133 -24.39 -16.80 0.87
CA GLU A 133 -23.73 -18.07 0.59
C GLU A 133 -23.15 -18.69 1.86
N LYS A 134 -22.50 -17.88 2.73
CA LYS A 134 -22.02 -18.33 4.03
C LYS A 134 -23.17 -18.88 4.88
N LYS A 135 -24.30 -18.18 4.93
CA LYS A 135 -25.49 -18.64 5.66
C LYS A 135 -26.05 -19.93 5.08
N ALA A 136 -26.11 -20.05 3.76
CA ALA A 136 -26.57 -21.27 3.08
C ALA A 136 -25.64 -22.47 3.35
N ILE A 137 -24.32 -22.28 3.27
CA ILE A 137 -23.32 -23.32 3.56
C ILE A 137 -23.41 -23.75 5.02
N LEU A 138 -23.53 -22.79 5.95
CA LEU A 138 -23.68 -23.11 7.38
C LEU A 138 -24.97 -23.88 7.65
N ALA A 139 -26.09 -23.50 7.02
CA ALA A 139 -27.34 -24.25 7.15
C ALA A 139 -27.24 -25.68 6.60
N GLN A 140 -26.48 -25.90 5.53
CA GLN A 140 -26.22 -27.24 5.00
C GLN A 140 -25.30 -28.07 5.92
N ARG A 141 -24.30 -27.44 6.54
CA ARG A 141 -23.31 -28.10 7.40
C ARG A 141 -23.86 -28.40 8.80
N ILE A 142 -24.65 -27.47 9.36
CA ILE A 142 -25.24 -27.58 10.69
C ILE A 142 -26.57 -28.32 10.54
N ARG A 143 -26.56 -29.62 10.85
CA ARG A 143 -27.80 -30.40 10.90
C ARG A 143 -28.66 -29.91 12.07
N PRO A 144 -29.95 -29.61 11.84
CA PRO A 144 -30.88 -29.32 12.93
C PRO A 144 -30.90 -30.48 13.93
N LEU A 145 -30.84 -30.16 15.21
CA LEU A 145 -30.89 -31.15 16.27
C LEU A 145 -32.35 -31.49 16.58
N ASP A 146 -32.77 -32.71 16.26
CA ASP A 146 -34.05 -33.27 16.71
C ASP A 146 -33.78 -34.29 17.81
N VAL A 147 -34.30 -33.99 19.00
CA VAL A 147 -34.20 -34.82 20.22
C VAL A 147 -35.56 -35.30 20.68
N SER A 148 -36.61 -35.09 19.89
CA SER A 148 -37.96 -35.54 20.25
C SER A 148 -38.01 -37.07 20.30
N GLY A 149 -38.50 -37.62 21.43
CA GLY A 149 -38.60 -39.06 21.63
C GLY A 149 -37.28 -39.79 21.95
N TYR A 150 -36.21 -39.08 22.33
CA TYR A 150 -34.96 -39.72 22.75
C TYR A 150 -35.03 -40.17 24.22
N ASP A 151 -34.61 -41.41 24.48
CA ASP A 151 -34.42 -41.94 25.83
C ASP A 151 -33.11 -41.43 26.46
N SER A 152 -32.95 -41.53 27.79
CA SER A 152 -31.77 -41.02 28.51
C SER A 152 -30.42 -41.55 27.98
N SER A 153 -30.35 -42.83 27.61
CA SER A 153 -29.15 -43.43 27.01
C SER A 153 -28.83 -42.83 25.63
N LYS A 154 -29.85 -42.63 24.78
CA LYS A 154 -29.69 -42.05 23.44
C LYS A 154 -29.27 -40.59 23.51
N LEU A 155 -29.77 -39.84 24.49
CA LEU A 155 -29.34 -38.47 24.77
C LEU A 155 -27.85 -38.43 25.17
N ALA A 156 -27.40 -39.35 26.01
CA ALA A 156 -26.01 -39.43 26.44
C ALA A 156 -25.06 -39.78 25.28
N GLU A 157 -25.45 -40.71 24.40
CA GLU A 157 -24.71 -41.02 23.18
C GLU A 157 -24.65 -39.81 22.25
N LYS A 158 -25.78 -39.11 22.05
CA LYS A 158 -25.82 -37.94 21.18
C LYS A 158 -24.96 -36.79 21.69
N ALA A 159 -24.92 -36.59 23.00
CA ALA A 159 -24.04 -35.61 23.62
C ALA A 159 -22.56 -35.93 23.39
N LYS A 160 -22.17 -37.21 23.50
CA LYS A 160 -20.81 -37.66 23.22
C LYS A 160 -20.42 -37.44 21.75
N GLU A 161 -21.32 -37.75 20.81
CA GLU A 161 -21.11 -37.50 19.38
C GLU A 161 -20.92 -36.01 19.07
N LEU A 162 -21.77 -35.15 19.64
CA LEU A 162 -21.65 -33.70 19.44
C LEU A 162 -20.35 -33.16 20.05
N HIS A 163 -19.96 -33.66 21.21
CA HIS A 163 -18.71 -33.28 21.87
C HIS A 163 -17.49 -33.65 21.02
N THR A 164 -17.42 -34.88 20.49
CA THR A 164 -16.30 -35.30 19.62
C THR A 164 -16.27 -34.50 18.32
N LEU A 165 -17.44 -34.19 17.74
CA LEU A 165 -17.54 -33.33 16.56
C LEU A 165 -17.03 -31.91 16.84
N ILE A 166 -17.43 -31.30 17.96
CA ILE A 166 -16.98 -29.96 18.37
C ILE A 166 -15.48 -29.94 18.57
N ALA A 167 -14.91 -30.92 19.30
CA ALA A 167 -13.47 -31.00 19.53
C ALA A 167 -12.68 -31.08 18.21
N ARG A 168 -13.18 -31.87 17.24
CA ARG A 168 -12.60 -31.96 15.90
C ARG A 168 -12.66 -30.63 15.14
N LEU A 169 -13.81 -29.95 15.16
CA LEU A 169 -14.00 -28.66 14.48
C LEU A 169 -13.15 -27.55 15.11
N GLU A 170 -12.95 -27.56 16.43
CA GLU A 170 -12.08 -26.59 17.10
C GLU A 170 -10.60 -26.77 16.71
N GLY A 171 -10.16 -28.02 16.55
CA GLY A 171 -8.84 -28.33 15.97
C GLY A 171 -8.69 -27.81 14.54
N GLU A 172 -9.66 -28.08 13.67
CA GLU A 172 -9.66 -27.57 12.29
C GLU A 172 -9.64 -26.04 12.24
N LYS A 173 -10.39 -25.38 13.13
CA LYS A 173 -10.40 -23.92 13.27
C LYS A 173 -9.03 -23.38 13.68
N TYR A 174 -8.37 -23.99 14.66
CA TYR A 174 -7.03 -23.59 15.09
C TYR A 174 -6.02 -23.64 13.94
N ASP A 175 -6.02 -24.73 13.16
CA ASP A 175 -5.11 -24.89 12.02
C ASP A 175 -5.37 -23.84 10.92
N LEU A 176 -6.65 -23.54 10.65
CA LEU A 176 -7.03 -22.50 9.70
C LEU A 176 -6.64 -21.10 10.17
N GLU A 177 -6.83 -20.79 11.45
CA GLU A 177 -6.41 -19.51 12.05
C GLU A 177 -4.89 -19.33 12.00
N LYS A 178 -4.14 -20.39 12.29
CA LYS A 178 -2.67 -20.37 12.18
C LYS A 178 -2.24 -20.11 10.74
N ARG A 179 -2.82 -20.82 9.77
CA ARG A 179 -2.54 -20.63 8.34
C ARG A 179 -2.91 -19.22 7.88
N TYR A 180 -4.04 -18.69 8.34
CA TYR A 180 -4.47 -17.32 8.06
C TYR A 180 -3.48 -16.28 8.58
N LYS A 181 -3.02 -16.43 9.83
CA LYS A 181 -1.98 -15.55 10.42
C LYS A 181 -0.67 -15.61 9.63
N THR A 182 -0.21 -16.80 9.25
CA THR A 182 0.99 -16.94 8.41
C THR A 182 0.83 -16.24 7.07
N MET A 183 -0.32 -16.43 6.40
CA MET A 183 -0.62 -15.77 5.14
C MET A 183 -0.68 -14.25 5.29
N GLN A 184 -1.21 -13.74 6.40
CA GLN A 184 -1.26 -12.31 6.69
C GLN A 184 0.15 -11.71 6.87
N VAL A 185 1.04 -12.42 7.56
CA VAL A 185 2.46 -12.02 7.67
C VAL A 185 3.13 -11.99 6.30
N GLN A 186 2.95 -13.05 5.50
CA GLN A 186 3.48 -13.09 4.12
C GLN A 186 2.95 -11.94 3.25
N LEU A 187 1.65 -11.63 3.36
CA LEU A 187 1.04 -10.51 2.64
C LEU A 187 1.63 -9.17 3.08
N MET A 188 1.88 -8.99 4.39
CA MET A 188 2.51 -7.80 4.94
C MET A 188 3.95 -7.64 4.41
N GLU A 189 4.74 -8.72 4.44
CA GLU A 189 6.11 -8.73 3.90
C GLU A 189 6.15 -8.46 2.39
N LEU A 190 5.22 -9.03 1.61
CA LEU A 190 5.09 -8.73 0.18
C LEU A 190 4.72 -7.27 -0.04
N ALA A 191 3.84 -6.70 0.77
CA ALA A 191 3.48 -5.29 0.68
C ALA A 191 4.67 -4.38 1.04
N ASP A 192 5.48 -4.76 2.03
CA ASP A 192 6.73 -4.06 2.38
C ASP A 192 7.78 -4.16 1.29
N ARG A 193 8.00 -5.35 0.73
CA ARG A 193 8.90 -5.56 -0.40
C ARG A 193 8.46 -4.75 -1.63
N ALA A 194 7.16 -4.74 -1.93
CA ALA A 194 6.60 -3.92 -3.00
C ALA A 194 6.81 -2.43 -2.72
N ARG A 195 6.65 -1.96 -1.47
CA ARG A 195 6.96 -0.58 -1.09
C ARG A 195 8.44 -0.25 -1.32
N GLN A 196 9.36 -1.14 -0.92
CA GLN A 196 10.80 -0.96 -1.12
C GLN A 196 11.20 -0.99 -2.60
N GLN A 197 10.68 -1.92 -3.40
CA GLN A 197 10.89 -1.96 -4.84
C GLN A 197 10.40 -0.68 -5.54
N ASN A 198 9.23 -0.16 -5.12
CA ASN A 198 8.70 1.11 -5.61
C ASN A 198 9.49 2.35 -5.12
N VAL A 199 10.34 2.21 -4.09
CA VAL A 199 11.26 3.27 -3.63
C VAL A 199 12.56 3.22 -4.45
N VAL A 200 13.07 2.02 -4.76
CA VAL A 200 14.29 1.84 -5.56
C VAL A 200 14.06 2.16 -7.04
N GLY A 201 12.84 1.99 -7.56
CA GLY A 201 12.49 2.27 -8.96
C GLY A 201 12.15 3.74 -9.30
N LYS A 202 12.46 4.72 -8.44
CA LYS A 202 12.11 6.13 -8.65
C LYS A 202 13.33 7.04 -8.84
N GLU A 203 14.05 6.83 -9.94
CA GLU A 203 14.83 7.91 -10.58
C GLU A 203 13.95 8.85 -11.45
N GLY A 204 12.64 8.58 -11.56
CA GLY A 204 11.70 9.48 -12.25
C GLY A 204 10.32 9.53 -11.57
N GLY A 205 10.05 10.59 -10.82
CA GLY A 205 8.68 11.12 -10.63
C GLY A 205 7.70 10.31 -9.77
N LEU A 206 7.82 10.42 -8.44
CA LEU A 206 6.76 11.01 -7.59
C LEU A 206 7.35 11.06 -6.18
N LYS A 207 7.71 12.27 -5.74
CA LYS A 207 8.13 12.57 -4.37
C LYS A 207 7.05 12.11 -3.40
N ARG A 208 7.21 10.92 -2.82
CA ARG A 208 6.70 10.70 -1.47
C ARG A 208 7.73 11.35 -0.56
N VAL A 209 7.24 12.20 0.33
CA VAL A 209 7.98 12.82 1.43
C VAL A 209 8.44 11.69 2.36
N HIS A 210 9.49 10.95 1.98
CA HIS A 210 10.43 10.51 3.00
C HIS A 210 11.11 11.79 3.45
N GLY A 211 11.05 12.05 4.75
CA GLY A 211 11.86 13.11 5.34
C GLY A 211 13.29 12.91 4.87
N SER A 212 13.99 14.02 4.68
CA SER A 212 15.42 14.04 4.40
C SER A 212 16.16 13.04 5.30
N GLU A 213 17.33 12.58 4.88
CA GLU A 213 18.23 11.71 5.65
C GLU A 213 18.44 12.16 7.11
N GLU A 214 18.16 13.44 7.40
CA GLU A 214 18.05 14.06 8.73
C GLU A 214 16.95 13.47 9.66
N THR A 215 15.93 12.82 9.11
CA THR A 215 14.75 12.29 9.82
C THR A 215 14.84 10.80 10.14
N VAL A 216 15.78 10.08 9.52
CA VAL A 216 16.06 8.69 9.87
C VAL A 216 17.07 8.70 11.00
N ASP A 217 16.63 8.35 12.20
CA ASP A 217 17.49 8.33 13.38
C ASP A 217 18.49 7.18 13.29
N VAL A 218 19.71 7.48 12.84
CA VAL A 218 20.82 6.54 12.66
C VAL A 218 21.15 5.77 13.95
N ILE A 219 20.80 6.32 15.11
CA ILE A 219 21.03 5.67 16.41
C ILE A 219 20.03 4.52 16.60
N GLN A 220 18.77 4.70 16.23
CA GLN A 220 17.76 3.65 16.31
C GLN A 220 17.98 2.52 15.29
N THR A 221 18.61 2.82 14.15
CA THR A 221 18.94 1.77 13.16
C THR A 221 20.12 0.92 13.60
N ARG A 222 21.07 1.47 14.38
CA ARG A 222 22.22 0.72 14.90
C ARG A 222 21.94 0.01 16.23
N PHE A 223 21.06 0.56 17.07
CA PHE A 223 20.80 0.02 18.40
C PHE A 223 19.31 -0.21 18.61
N ALA A 224 18.91 -1.48 18.56
CA ALA A 224 17.56 -1.94 18.86
C ALA A 224 17.26 -1.78 20.36
N GLY A 225 16.89 -0.57 20.78
CA GLY A 225 16.64 -0.21 22.19
C GLY A 225 16.97 1.24 22.53
N ALA A 226 17.53 2.01 21.60
CA ALA A 226 17.78 3.43 21.80
C ALA A 226 16.46 4.22 21.94
N PRO A 227 16.34 5.14 22.93
CA PRO A 227 15.16 5.98 23.08
C PRO A 227 14.97 6.88 21.84
N SER A 228 13.72 7.25 21.53
CA SER A 228 13.43 8.07 20.35
C SER A 228 14.03 9.47 20.49
N LYS A 229 14.50 10.04 19.37
CA LYS A 229 14.98 11.43 19.31
C LYS A 229 13.90 12.38 19.82
N VAL A 230 14.25 13.17 20.83
CA VAL A 230 13.40 14.23 21.36
C VAL A 230 13.75 15.52 20.62
N GLU A 231 12.77 16.14 19.95
CA GLU A 231 12.94 17.45 19.32
C GLU A 231 13.00 18.53 20.42
N MET A 232 14.18 19.11 20.62
CA MET A 232 14.41 20.16 21.64
C MET A 232 13.90 21.54 21.21
N TYR A 233 13.59 21.71 19.92
CA TYR A 233 13.12 22.94 19.31
C TYR A 233 11.96 22.64 18.38
N SER A 234 11.03 23.58 18.24
CA SER A 234 9.90 23.41 17.32
C SER A 234 10.40 23.49 15.87
N LYS A 235 9.97 22.58 15.00
CA LYS A 235 10.23 22.68 13.54
C LYS A 235 9.76 24.00 12.91
N TYR A 236 8.88 24.73 13.59
CA TYR A 236 8.38 26.04 13.16
C TYR A 236 9.18 27.22 13.74
N GLU A 237 10.09 26.99 14.68
CA GLU A 237 10.88 28.04 15.33
C GLU A 237 11.79 28.79 14.33
N ARG A 238 12.23 28.08 13.28
CA ARG A 238 13.08 28.64 12.22
C ARG A 238 12.31 29.08 10.97
N GLN A 239 10.99 28.99 10.98
CA GLN A 239 10.18 29.40 9.84
C GLN A 239 10.09 30.92 9.81
N LYS A 240 10.61 31.55 8.74
CA LYS A 240 10.41 32.98 8.51
C LYS A 240 8.90 33.27 8.41
N ASP A 241 8.43 34.16 9.27
CA ASP A 241 7.04 34.61 9.29
C ASP A 241 6.65 35.17 7.92
N LYS A 242 5.56 34.64 7.36
CA LYS A 242 5.05 35.00 6.03
C LYS A 242 4.08 36.19 6.07
N ARG A 243 3.68 36.64 7.27
CA ARG A 243 2.78 37.78 7.45
C ARG A 243 3.47 39.08 7.03
N SER A 244 2.67 40.06 6.58
CA SER A 244 3.17 41.37 6.18
C SER A 244 3.74 42.14 7.38
N TYR A 245 4.51 43.20 7.14
CA TYR A 245 5.08 43.99 8.24
C TYR A 245 3.99 44.54 9.19
N ASP A 246 2.88 45.03 8.64
CA ASP A 246 1.79 45.62 9.43
C ASP A 246 1.07 44.57 10.29
N ASP A 247 0.77 43.38 9.73
CA ASP A 247 0.16 42.28 10.49
C ASP A 247 1.03 41.80 11.65
N ARG A 248 2.36 41.73 11.44
CA ARG A 248 3.31 41.37 12.50
C ARG A 248 3.39 42.48 13.53
N LYS A 249 3.38 43.73 13.08
CA LYS A 249 3.45 44.88 13.98
C LYS A 249 2.27 44.85 14.93
N GLU A 250 1.04 44.67 14.47
CA GLU A 250 -0.13 44.57 15.35
C GLU A 250 -0.01 43.46 16.41
N ILE A 251 0.55 42.30 16.05
CA ILE A 251 0.65 41.14 16.94
C ILE A 251 1.81 41.27 17.94
N TYR A 252 2.90 41.91 17.54
CA TYR A 252 4.10 42.09 18.35
C TYR A 252 4.24 43.50 18.94
N THR A 253 3.24 44.37 18.75
CA THR A 253 3.15 45.67 19.44
C THR A 253 2.18 45.57 20.61
N GLY A 254 2.72 45.87 21.79
CA GLY A 254 2.05 45.68 23.06
C GLY A 254 3.05 45.18 24.11
N PRO A 255 2.72 45.26 25.40
CA PRO A 255 3.56 44.67 26.44
C PRO A 255 3.65 43.14 26.22
N LEU A 256 4.85 42.64 25.86
CA LEU A 256 5.10 41.21 25.62
C LEU A 256 4.96 40.34 26.88
N PHE A 257 4.88 40.97 28.06
CA PHE A 257 4.63 40.29 29.31
C PHE A 257 3.11 40.24 29.54
N SER A 258 2.48 39.16 29.08
CA SER A 258 1.28 38.67 29.78
C SER A 258 1.66 38.48 31.25
N SER A 259 0.76 38.86 32.17
CA SER A 259 0.94 38.78 33.63
C SER A 259 1.74 37.54 34.04
N HIS A 260 2.78 37.73 34.86
CA HIS A 260 3.62 36.67 35.41
C HIS A 260 2.74 35.44 35.69
N ALA A 261 2.88 34.39 34.89
CA ALA A 261 2.10 33.18 35.12
C ALA A 261 2.46 32.71 36.52
N GLU A 262 1.49 32.69 37.43
CA GLU A 262 1.76 32.28 38.81
C GLU A 262 2.37 30.88 38.78
N ARG A 263 3.58 30.76 39.33
CA ARG A 263 4.29 29.50 39.33
C ARG A 263 3.46 28.49 40.11
N ILE A 264 2.92 27.50 39.40
CA ILE A 264 2.17 26.40 40.02
C ILE A 264 3.11 25.74 41.04
N GLN A 265 2.72 25.77 42.31
CA GLN A 265 3.51 25.14 43.37
C GLN A 265 3.53 23.63 43.14
N PRO A 266 4.70 22.96 43.31
CA PRO A 266 4.79 21.52 43.11
C PRO A 266 3.86 20.80 44.08
N GLN A 267 2.93 20.00 43.55
CA GLN A 267 1.98 19.22 44.36
C GLN A 267 2.57 17.92 44.89
N LYS A 268 3.68 17.45 44.31
CA LYS A 268 4.32 16.19 44.66
C LYS A 268 5.83 16.34 44.67
N VAL A 269 6.47 15.75 45.67
CA VAL A 269 7.92 15.72 45.81
C VAL A 269 8.40 14.32 45.45
N VAL A 270 9.38 14.24 44.55
CA VAL A 270 9.98 12.95 44.16
C VAL A 270 10.93 12.51 45.28
N ALA A 271 10.58 11.43 45.97
CA ALA A 271 11.41 10.76 46.95
C ALA A 271 11.93 9.44 46.35
N TRP A 272 13.21 9.15 46.51
CA TRP A 272 13.81 7.90 46.07
C TRP A 272 13.72 6.88 47.20
N ASN A 273 13.10 5.75 46.94
CA ASN A 273 13.08 4.65 47.90
C ASN A 273 14.44 3.90 47.90
N GLU A 274 14.63 3.01 48.87
CA GLU A 274 15.87 2.22 49.04
C GLU A 274 16.19 1.35 47.81
N GLU A 275 15.18 1.05 47.00
CA GLU A 275 15.29 0.30 45.73
C GLU A 275 15.64 1.20 44.52
N ARG A 276 15.95 2.49 44.76
CA ARG A 276 16.26 3.50 43.72
C ARG A 276 15.14 3.74 42.72
N MET A 277 13.90 3.47 43.10
CA MET A 277 12.72 3.76 42.30
C MET A 277 12.12 5.11 42.75
N PRO A 278 11.73 5.99 41.81
CA PRO A 278 11.12 7.26 42.15
C PRO A 278 9.69 7.02 42.67
N THR A 279 9.45 7.47 43.89
CA THR A 279 8.14 7.50 44.54
C THR A 279 7.68 8.95 44.67
N TYR A 280 6.40 9.23 44.42
CA TYR A 280 5.86 10.58 44.47
C TYR A 280 5.07 10.73 45.77
N GLN A 281 5.56 11.57 46.68
CA GLN A 281 4.87 11.94 47.93
C GLN A 281 4.10 13.24 47.74
#